data_AF-A0A2G5TCE5-F1
#
_entry.id   AF-A0A2G5TCE5-F1
#
_cell.length_a   1.000
_cell.length_b   1.000
_cell.length_c   1.000
_cell.angle_alpha   90.00
_cell.angle_beta   90.00
_cell.angle_gamma   90.00
#
_symmetry.space_group_name_H-M   'P 1'
#
loop_
_entity.id
_entity.type
_entity.pdbx_description
1 polymer ?
#
loop_
_entity_poly.entity_id
_entity_poly.type
_entity_poly.pdbx_seq_one_letter_code
_entity_poly.pdbx_strand_id
1 'polypeptide(L)'
;MDTSNFQYNRDSLFSRNVPPSLPKFVGRPEVVLFWDAEKPNQKSYIDVKVLVQKASAIFKQHSENIYVRDSTLKRLSMGLKESEKKNLDGFESLSTINQTVVSDTWQYYFLTVARWLMHFEEFQKIDDTVKLKILETIWHIWATLDRHCATASYRRSHPNAPKTQIISRRGVLLDLTKVQFDSTWLSDYPPSEIAYFLRQNSSDHFDIIGALLELEPSDMEMTFMLAQLSFEYAGKRCQGEILKLTEHFQKLLANDLHNYYVKEMKMPKYSNRLSKMMKINNSIQKNLWEHRPRMEVAKIFNIIKIEFSHPEIFALSLCSKKDHDLNTKCPIFLERLEIFLEYLDTRKKIPHSKGINLRIQETPESNFRFVSSLEPSEIVRIFNNIHLKINELRIQSPSAQFDKLTNLINSFAEIGGNFKIRANRLFWRCSSENSDGEGAELFIKLLSLIDENCLQMVHNDMDSFSEDQFEWLGKFCKNVKTLNLEDAMAKSVDPLLNAENVVVLFEKLDAEHIWKMIQSFISRDLPIGSSFYFHSEHPPKLVDVFKMHNVRPNNQPIIPE
;
A
#
# COMPACT_ATOMS: atom_id res chain seq x y z
N MET A 1 44.77 53.51 12.45
CA MET A 1 43.46 53.34 11.80
C MET A 1 42.68 52.35 12.63
N ASP A 2 41.51 52.79 13.09
CA ASP A 2 40.62 51.99 13.91
C ASP A 2 39.90 50.96 13.03
N THR A 3 39.97 49.68 13.42
CA THR A 3 39.42 48.56 12.65
C THR A 3 37.90 48.46 12.75
N SER A 4 37.28 49.27 13.62
CA SER A 4 35.84 49.40 13.81
C SER A 4 35.08 49.93 12.58
N ASN A 5 35.78 50.50 11.60
CA ASN A 5 35.18 51.07 10.38
C ASN A 5 35.30 50.18 9.13
N PHE A 6 35.77 48.93 9.25
CA PHE A 6 35.67 47.97 8.15
C PHE A 6 34.25 47.39 8.09
N GLN A 7 33.50 47.78 7.06
CA GLN A 7 32.23 47.12 6.71
C GLN A 7 32.50 45.70 6.17
N TYR A 8 32.41 44.70 7.04
CA TYR A 8 32.25 43.30 6.64
C TYR A 8 30.76 43.03 6.43
N ASN A 9 30.34 42.93 5.16
CA ASN A 9 29.04 42.44 4.64
C ASN A 9 28.53 43.32 3.47
N ARG A 10 29.32 43.42 2.40
CA ARG A 10 28.73 43.58 1.07
C ARG A 10 29.01 42.28 0.33
N ASP A 11 27.91 41.59 0.03
CA ASP A 11 27.78 40.26 -0.59
C ASP A 11 27.78 39.05 0.36
N SER A 12 26.84 38.14 0.07
CA SER A 12 26.60 36.81 0.68
C SER A 12 25.53 36.72 1.77
N LEU A 13 24.27 37.06 1.45
CA LEU A 13 23.15 36.42 2.16
C LEU A 13 22.97 34.99 1.62
N PHE A 14 23.76 34.09 2.20
CA PHE A 14 23.57 32.64 2.13
C PHE A 14 22.12 32.29 2.49
N SER A 15 21.27 31.94 1.51
CA SER A 15 20.11 31.10 1.81
C SER A 15 20.63 29.68 2.04
N ARG A 16 20.97 29.38 3.30
CA ARG A 16 21.16 28.03 3.78
C ARG A 16 19.87 27.25 3.48
N ASN A 17 19.84 26.48 2.39
CA ASN A 17 18.76 25.54 2.14
C ASN A 17 18.97 24.34 3.06
N VAL A 18 18.67 24.55 4.34
CA VAL A 18 18.45 23.49 5.30
C VAL A 18 17.32 22.63 4.73
N PRO A 19 17.49 21.30 4.64
CA PRO A 19 16.39 20.40 4.31
C PRO A 19 15.19 20.76 5.20
N PRO A 20 13.99 20.98 4.65
CA PRO A 20 12.89 21.56 5.41
C PRO A 20 12.38 20.62 6.52
N SER A 21 12.89 19.39 6.56
CA SER A 21 12.66 18.45 7.66
C SER A 21 13.76 17.39 7.71
N LEU A 22 13.98 16.83 8.90
CA LEU A 22 14.90 15.71 9.14
C LEU A 22 14.63 14.48 8.23
N PRO A 23 13.37 14.04 7.97
CA PRO A 23 13.06 12.98 7.00
C PRO A 23 13.66 13.22 5.61
N LYS A 24 13.58 14.46 5.11
CA LYS A 24 14.13 14.84 3.81
C LYS A 24 15.64 14.92 3.83
N PHE A 25 16.26 15.24 4.97
CA PHE A 25 17.70 15.22 5.12
C PHE A 25 18.28 13.80 5.07
N VAL A 26 17.64 12.86 5.78
CA VAL A 26 18.16 11.49 5.91
C VAL A 26 17.61 10.50 4.87
N GLY A 27 16.73 10.96 3.97
CA GLY A 27 16.15 10.11 2.91
C GLY A 27 15.23 8.99 3.43
N ARG A 28 14.71 9.09 4.66
CA ARG A 28 13.82 8.10 5.28
C ARG A 28 12.46 8.72 5.56
N PRO A 29 11.35 8.00 5.31
CA PRO A 29 10.02 8.47 5.73
C PRO A 29 10.03 8.80 7.22
N GLU A 30 9.33 9.87 7.60
CA GLU A 30 9.24 10.33 8.99
C GLU A 30 8.89 9.19 9.96
N VAL A 31 7.99 8.32 9.52
CA VAL A 31 7.50 7.15 10.25
C VAL A 31 8.57 6.08 10.55
N VAL A 32 9.70 6.03 9.84
CA VAL A 32 10.78 5.04 10.05
C VAL A 32 12.16 5.69 10.19
N LEU A 33 12.19 6.99 10.49
CA LEU A 33 13.43 7.75 10.72
C LEU A 33 14.37 7.07 11.72
N PHE A 34 13.77 6.60 12.83
CA PHE A 34 14.46 5.99 13.96
C PHE A 34 14.76 4.50 13.76
N TRP A 35 14.30 3.90 12.66
CA TRP A 35 14.51 2.50 12.38
C TRP A 35 15.99 2.21 12.11
N ASP A 36 16.45 1.04 12.56
CA ASP A 36 17.84 0.61 12.52
C ASP A 36 17.88 -0.83 11.99
N ALA A 37 18.42 -0.99 10.78
CA ALA A 37 18.50 -2.26 10.09
C ALA A 37 19.46 -3.25 10.78
N GLU A 38 20.41 -2.75 11.58
CA GLU A 38 21.44 -3.55 12.23
C GLU A 38 20.99 -4.11 13.58
N LYS A 39 19.84 -3.65 14.12
CA LYS A 39 19.31 -4.15 15.38
C LYS A 39 18.87 -5.62 15.28
N PRO A 40 19.13 -6.46 16.29
CA PRO A 40 18.69 -7.86 16.32
C PRO A 40 17.18 -8.00 16.11
N ASN A 41 16.76 -8.94 15.26
CA ASN A 41 15.35 -9.20 14.98
C ASN A 41 14.74 -10.28 15.90
N GLN A 42 15.04 -10.22 17.21
CA GLN A 42 14.45 -11.16 18.16
C GLN A 42 13.01 -10.75 18.46
N LYS A 43 12.07 -11.68 18.32
CA LYS A 43 10.64 -11.44 18.57
C LYS A 43 10.20 -12.05 19.89
N SER A 44 9.39 -11.30 20.62
CA SER A 44 8.69 -11.76 21.81
C SER A 44 7.54 -12.68 21.40
N TYR A 45 7.47 -13.88 21.98
CA TYR A 45 6.41 -14.85 21.70
C TYR A 45 5.38 -14.88 22.83
N ILE A 46 4.10 -14.71 22.49
CA ILE A 46 2.98 -14.74 23.43
C ILE A 46 2.09 -15.96 23.14
N ASP A 47 2.05 -16.91 24.07
CA ASP A 47 1.15 -18.06 23.98
C ASP A 47 -0.26 -17.69 24.44
N VAL A 48 -1.25 -17.99 23.59
CA VAL A 48 -2.67 -17.71 23.79
C VAL A 48 -3.53 -18.95 23.54
N LYS A 49 -2.92 -20.15 23.45
CA LYS A 49 -3.63 -21.43 23.34
C LYS A 49 -4.69 -21.61 24.43
N VAL A 50 -4.34 -21.29 25.68
CA VAL A 50 -5.25 -21.41 26.83
C VAL A 50 -6.46 -20.47 26.66
N LEU A 51 -6.27 -19.30 26.06
CA LEU A 51 -7.35 -18.35 25.80
C LEU A 51 -8.34 -18.91 24.76
N VAL A 52 -7.83 -19.49 23.67
CA VAL A 52 -8.63 -20.17 22.64
C VAL A 52 -9.41 -21.35 23.21
N GLN A 53 -8.76 -22.15 24.06
CA GLN A 53 -9.41 -23.28 24.74
C GLN A 53 -10.56 -22.81 25.63
N LYS A 54 -10.39 -21.72 26.39
CA LYS A 54 -11.46 -21.13 27.21
C LYS A 54 -12.64 -20.66 26.37
N ALA A 55 -12.39 -19.98 25.25
CA ALA A 55 -13.46 -19.57 24.34
C ALA A 55 -14.18 -20.77 23.71
N SER A 56 -13.43 -21.79 23.30
CA SER A 56 -14.01 -23.03 22.76
C SER A 56 -14.85 -23.77 23.80
N ALA A 57 -14.45 -23.74 25.07
CA ALA A 57 -15.24 -24.29 26.17
C ALA A 57 -16.57 -23.54 26.37
N ILE A 58 -16.57 -22.20 26.22
CA ILE A 58 -17.79 -21.38 26.28
C ILE A 58 -18.77 -21.80 25.16
N PHE A 59 -18.29 -22.03 23.94
CA PHE A 59 -19.15 -22.43 22.82
C PHE A 59 -19.78 -23.82 22.96
N LYS A 60 -19.19 -24.69 23.79
CA LYS A 60 -19.71 -26.03 24.11
C LYS A 60 -20.71 -26.03 25.26
N GLN A 61 -20.78 -24.97 26.05
CA GLN A 61 -21.75 -24.86 27.12
C GLN A 61 -23.14 -24.67 26.52
N HIS A 62 -24.09 -25.51 26.96
CA HIS A 62 -25.48 -25.33 26.60
C HIS A 62 -25.99 -24.14 27.40
N SER A 63 -26.37 -23.04 26.72
CA SER A 63 -27.10 -21.96 27.36
C SER A 63 -28.43 -22.53 27.82
N GLU A 64 -28.66 -22.60 29.14
CA GLU A 64 -30.00 -22.75 29.67
C GLU A 64 -30.80 -21.56 29.15
N ASN A 65 -31.70 -21.81 28.21
CA ASN A 65 -32.49 -20.79 27.53
C ASN A 65 -33.51 -20.20 28.51
N ILE A 66 -33.05 -19.33 29.43
CA ILE A 66 -33.91 -18.68 30.43
C ILE A 66 -34.87 -17.66 29.75
N TYR A 67 -34.54 -17.19 28.53
CA TYR A 67 -35.24 -16.09 27.85
C TYR A 67 -35.78 -16.45 26.44
N VAL A 68 -36.39 -17.63 26.26
CA VAL A 68 -36.92 -18.14 24.96
C VAL A 68 -37.91 -17.17 24.28
N ARG A 69 -38.56 -16.28 25.03
CA ARG A 69 -39.66 -15.43 24.52
C ARG A 69 -39.24 -14.02 24.06
N ASP A 70 -37.99 -13.63 24.27
CA ASP A 70 -37.50 -12.31 23.88
C ASP A 70 -36.87 -12.31 22.48
N SER A 71 -36.87 -11.16 21.82
CA SER A 71 -36.20 -10.99 20.53
C SER A 71 -34.69 -11.22 20.66
N THR A 72 -34.05 -11.60 19.56
CA THR A 72 -32.62 -11.88 19.52
C THR A 72 -31.79 -10.67 19.98
N LEU A 73 -32.14 -9.48 19.51
CA LEU A 73 -31.47 -8.25 19.93
C LEU A 73 -31.63 -7.98 21.44
N LYS A 74 -32.80 -8.28 22.00
CA LYS A 74 -33.06 -8.11 23.43
C LYS A 74 -32.26 -9.08 24.29
N ARG A 75 -32.12 -10.34 23.86
CA ARG A 75 -31.25 -11.34 24.52
C ARG A 75 -29.79 -10.91 24.51
N LEU A 76 -29.29 -10.41 23.38
CA LEU A 76 -27.94 -9.83 23.29
C LEU A 76 -27.77 -8.62 24.21
N SER A 77 -28.81 -7.80 24.38
CA SER A 77 -28.79 -6.66 25.30
C SER A 77 -28.75 -7.10 26.77
N MET A 78 -29.43 -8.19 27.13
CA MET A 78 -29.30 -8.79 28.46
C MET A 78 -27.88 -9.32 28.71
N GLY A 79 -27.29 -10.04 27.75
CA GLY A 79 -25.92 -10.53 27.87
C GLY A 79 -24.89 -9.40 28.04
N LEU A 80 -25.15 -8.24 27.41
CA LEU A 80 -24.33 -7.04 27.62
C LEU A 80 -24.41 -6.55 29.08
N LYS A 81 -25.61 -6.53 29.68
CA LYS A 81 -25.81 -6.17 31.10
C LYS A 81 -25.20 -7.17 32.06
N GLU A 82 -25.26 -8.47 31.75
CA GLU A 82 -24.59 -9.50 32.56
C GLU A 82 -23.06 -9.32 32.56
N SER A 83 -22.51 -8.79 31.46
CA SER A 83 -21.08 -8.46 31.36
C SER A 83 -20.67 -7.16 32.05
N GLU A 84 -21.64 -6.30 32.39
CA GLU A 84 -21.44 -5.14 33.27
C GLU A 84 -21.21 -5.66 34.68
N LYS A 85 -19.94 -5.97 35.01
CA LYS A 85 -19.55 -6.03 36.40
C LYS A 85 -20.05 -4.74 37.06
N LYS A 86 -20.87 -4.86 38.10
CA LYS A 86 -21.02 -3.79 39.09
C LYS A 86 -19.63 -3.60 39.69
N ASN A 87 -18.84 -2.68 39.16
CA ASN A 87 -17.63 -2.20 39.82
C ASN A 87 -18.09 -1.42 41.05
N LEU A 88 -18.54 -2.16 42.08
CA LEU A 88 -18.95 -1.62 43.37
C LEU A 88 -17.77 -0.89 44.04
N ASP A 89 -16.54 -1.27 43.67
CA ASP A 89 -15.28 -0.76 44.23
C ASP A 89 -14.65 0.39 43.40
N GLY A 90 -15.33 0.88 42.35
CA GLY A 90 -14.83 1.98 41.50
C GLY A 90 -13.90 1.53 40.35
N PHE A 91 -13.24 2.51 39.70
CA PHE A 91 -12.29 2.26 38.61
C PHE A 91 -10.85 2.29 39.11
N GLU A 92 -10.05 1.30 38.70
CA GLU A 92 -8.61 1.28 38.92
C GLU A 92 -7.93 2.30 37.98
N SER A 93 -7.27 3.30 38.56
CA SER A 93 -6.50 4.29 37.81
C SER A 93 -5.09 3.76 37.56
N LEU A 94 -4.74 3.48 36.30
CA LEU A 94 -3.41 2.96 35.96
C LEU A 94 -2.44 4.08 35.57
N SER A 95 -1.23 4.04 36.13
CA SER A 95 -0.12 4.93 35.76
C SER A 95 0.74 4.37 34.63
N THR A 96 0.78 3.04 34.47
CA THR A 96 1.61 2.34 33.47
C THR A 96 0.82 1.24 32.77
N ILE A 97 0.96 1.12 31.46
CA ILE A 97 0.44 0.02 30.64
C ILE A 97 1.61 -0.86 30.23
N ASN A 98 1.67 -2.07 30.78
CA ASN A 98 2.66 -3.10 30.46
C ASN A 98 2.01 -4.31 29.78
N GLN A 99 2.82 -5.33 29.47
CA GLN A 99 2.34 -6.56 28.83
C GLN A 99 1.19 -7.23 29.59
N THR A 100 1.25 -7.29 30.91
CA THR A 100 0.22 -7.94 31.75
C THR A 100 -1.11 -7.21 31.63
N VAL A 101 -1.11 -5.88 31.77
CA VAL A 101 -2.32 -5.05 31.62
C VAL A 101 -2.96 -5.25 30.24
N VAL A 102 -2.14 -5.28 29.19
CA VAL A 102 -2.61 -5.49 27.81
C VAL A 102 -3.17 -6.90 27.63
N SER A 103 -2.45 -7.93 28.08
CA SER A 103 -2.84 -9.34 27.95
C SER A 103 -4.14 -9.65 28.71
N ASP A 104 -4.28 -9.12 29.92
CA ASP A 104 -5.52 -9.25 30.70
C ASP A 104 -6.70 -8.55 30.04
N THR A 105 -6.45 -7.40 29.40
CA THR A 105 -7.49 -6.65 28.67
C THR A 105 -7.96 -7.44 27.44
N TRP A 106 -7.01 -8.04 26.70
CA TRP A 106 -7.34 -8.96 25.60
C TRP A 106 -8.15 -10.15 26.09
N GLN A 107 -7.70 -10.81 27.16
CA GLN A 107 -8.42 -11.95 27.73
C GLN A 107 -9.83 -11.57 28.19
N TYR A 108 -10.00 -10.41 28.84
CA TYR A 108 -11.30 -9.91 29.27
C TYR A 108 -12.24 -9.76 28.07
N TYR A 109 -11.87 -8.95 27.07
CA TYR A 109 -12.77 -8.68 25.94
C TYR A 109 -13.01 -9.93 25.08
N PHE A 110 -11.99 -10.75 24.83
CA PHE A 110 -12.14 -11.97 24.04
C PHE A 110 -13.16 -12.92 24.67
N LEU A 111 -13.08 -13.17 25.99
CA LEU A 111 -14.02 -14.04 26.68
C LEU A 111 -15.38 -13.39 26.91
N THR A 112 -15.44 -12.07 27.09
CA THR A 112 -16.72 -11.34 27.20
C THR A 112 -17.50 -11.43 25.89
N VAL A 113 -16.86 -11.21 24.76
CA VAL A 113 -17.51 -11.30 23.45
C VAL A 113 -17.92 -12.74 23.13
N ALA A 114 -17.09 -13.74 23.50
CA ALA A 114 -17.46 -15.14 23.37
C ALA A 114 -18.77 -15.49 24.11
N ARG A 115 -18.91 -15.04 25.37
CA ARG A 115 -20.15 -15.23 26.15
C ARG A 115 -21.32 -14.44 25.56
N TRP A 116 -21.07 -13.18 25.20
CA TRP A 116 -22.09 -12.31 24.62
C TRP A 116 -22.71 -12.91 23.34
N LEU A 117 -21.88 -13.45 22.45
CA LEU A 117 -22.36 -14.15 21.24
C LEU A 117 -23.20 -15.39 21.56
N MET A 118 -22.97 -16.06 22.69
CA MET A 118 -23.81 -17.19 23.11
C MET A 118 -25.20 -16.78 23.56
N HIS A 119 -25.53 -15.49 23.67
CA HIS A 119 -26.93 -15.06 23.83
C HIS A 119 -27.70 -14.98 22.48
N PHE A 120 -27.00 -15.11 21.35
CA PHE A 120 -27.57 -15.11 20.00
C PHE A 120 -27.83 -16.53 19.50
N GLU A 121 -29.10 -16.92 19.43
CA GLU A 121 -29.51 -18.30 19.12
C GLU A 121 -29.03 -18.78 17.74
N GLU A 122 -29.12 -17.91 16.73
CA GLU A 122 -28.68 -18.23 15.38
C GLU A 122 -27.16 -18.40 15.31
N PHE A 123 -26.41 -17.70 16.16
CA PHE A 123 -24.97 -17.94 16.33
C PHE A 123 -24.68 -19.26 17.04
N GLN A 124 -25.48 -19.66 18.03
CA GLN A 124 -25.28 -20.95 18.72
C GLN A 124 -25.37 -22.16 17.77
N LYS A 125 -26.19 -22.05 16.72
CA LYS A 125 -26.49 -23.11 15.75
C LYS A 125 -25.38 -23.37 14.72
N ILE A 126 -24.41 -22.47 14.59
CA ILE A 126 -23.32 -22.62 13.61
C ILE A 126 -22.22 -23.55 14.14
N ASP A 127 -21.37 -24.03 13.23
CA ASP A 127 -20.23 -24.87 13.57
C ASP A 127 -19.21 -24.14 14.47
N ASP A 128 -18.59 -24.85 15.42
CA ASP A 128 -17.66 -24.28 16.39
C ASP A 128 -16.42 -23.65 15.74
N THR A 129 -15.96 -24.17 14.60
CA THR A 129 -14.85 -23.55 13.85
C THR A 129 -15.23 -22.19 13.28
N VAL A 130 -16.48 -22.05 12.81
CA VAL A 130 -17.03 -20.79 12.32
C VAL A 130 -17.26 -19.82 13.47
N LYS A 131 -17.77 -20.29 14.62
CA LYS A 131 -17.90 -19.47 15.85
C LYS A 131 -16.57 -18.86 16.25
N LEU A 132 -15.52 -19.69 16.31
CA LEU A 132 -14.18 -19.23 16.67
C LEU A 132 -13.65 -18.22 15.64
N LYS A 133 -13.86 -18.47 14.34
CA LYS A 133 -13.40 -17.55 13.30
C LYS A 133 -14.07 -16.17 13.37
N ILE A 134 -15.37 -16.14 13.65
CA ILE A 134 -16.10 -14.89 13.87
C ILE A 134 -15.56 -14.19 15.11
N LEU A 135 -15.41 -14.91 16.23
CA LEU A 135 -14.89 -14.34 17.48
C LEU A 135 -13.50 -13.71 17.29
N GLU A 136 -12.54 -14.44 16.69
CA GLU A 136 -11.20 -13.95 16.34
C GLU A 136 -11.25 -12.63 15.55
N THR A 137 -12.28 -12.49 14.71
CA THR A 137 -12.45 -11.36 13.81
C THR A 137 -13.10 -10.15 14.48
N ILE A 138 -13.99 -10.32 15.46
CA ILE A 138 -14.83 -9.21 15.94
C ILE A 138 -14.51 -8.70 17.34
N TRP A 139 -13.83 -9.46 18.18
CA TRP A 139 -13.73 -9.13 19.61
C TRP A 139 -13.10 -7.74 19.88
N HIS A 140 -12.11 -7.34 19.07
CA HIS A 140 -11.40 -6.08 19.24
C HIS A 140 -12.19 -4.87 18.70
N ILE A 141 -12.97 -5.05 17.62
CA ILE A 141 -13.82 -3.98 17.10
C ILE A 141 -15.01 -3.74 18.03
N TRP A 142 -15.56 -4.82 18.58
CA TRP A 142 -16.53 -4.77 19.67
C TRP A 142 -15.97 -4.01 20.87
N ALA A 143 -14.77 -4.37 21.34
CA ALA A 143 -14.11 -3.71 22.47
C ALA A 143 -13.86 -2.21 22.24
N THR A 144 -13.62 -1.81 20.98
CA THR A 144 -13.36 -0.42 20.61
C THR A 144 -14.61 0.45 20.80
N LEU A 145 -15.75 0.02 20.24
CA LEU A 145 -17.01 0.73 20.43
C LEU A 145 -17.43 0.69 21.90
N ASP A 146 -17.26 -0.46 22.57
CA ASP A 146 -17.60 -0.62 23.97
C ASP A 146 -16.88 0.39 24.89
N ARG A 147 -15.57 0.54 24.70
CA ARG A 147 -14.74 1.54 25.39
C ARG A 147 -15.22 2.97 25.15
N HIS A 148 -15.65 3.29 23.93
CA HIS A 148 -16.21 4.61 23.61
C HIS A 148 -17.56 4.82 24.31
N CYS A 149 -18.44 3.83 24.32
CA CYS A 149 -19.72 3.86 25.02
C CYS A 149 -19.55 3.99 26.55
N ALA A 150 -18.62 3.22 27.14
CA ALA A 150 -18.31 3.30 28.56
C ALA A 150 -17.76 4.68 28.95
N THR A 151 -16.86 5.24 28.12
CA THR A 151 -16.31 6.57 28.34
C THR A 151 -17.37 7.66 28.21
N ALA A 152 -18.25 7.58 27.21
CA ALA A 152 -19.38 8.51 27.07
C ALA A 152 -20.31 8.45 28.28
N SER A 153 -20.65 7.25 28.74
CA SER A 153 -21.53 7.06 29.91
C SER A 153 -20.91 7.61 31.19
N TYR A 154 -19.60 7.41 31.39
CA TYR A 154 -18.88 7.98 32.53
C TYR A 154 -18.85 9.52 32.49
N ARG A 155 -18.63 10.13 31.32
CA ARG A 155 -18.64 11.60 31.17
C ARG A 155 -20.02 12.21 31.40
N ARG A 156 -21.09 11.46 31.12
CA ARG A 156 -22.46 11.91 31.42
C ARG A 156 -22.68 12.06 32.93
N SER A 157 -22.17 11.11 33.72
CA SER A 157 -22.24 11.19 35.20
C SER A 157 -21.16 12.09 35.81
N HIS A 158 -20.11 12.41 35.05
CA HIS A 158 -19.00 13.27 35.49
C HIS A 158 -18.69 14.36 34.44
N PRO A 159 -19.50 15.43 34.35
CA PRO A 159 -19.35 16.46 33.32
C PRO A 159 -17.98 17.16 33.30
N ASN A 160 -17.31 17.19 34.46
CA ASN A 160 -15.99 17.79 34.63
C ASN A 160 -14.83 16.82 34.35
N ALA A 161 -15.11 15.58 33.92
CA ALA A 161 -14.08 14.60 33.62
C ALA A 161 -13.21 15.08 32.44
N PRO A 162 -11.87 15.07 32.57
CA PRO A 162 -10.97 15.44 31.48
C PRO A 162 -11.22 14.62 30.20
N LYS A 163 -11.14 15.28 29.04
CA LYS A 163 -11.26 14.61 27.72
C LYS A 163 -10.18 13.55 27.48
N THR A 164 -9.09 13.60 28.25
CA THR A 164 -7.97 12.66 28.20
C THR A 164 -8.27 11.35 28.93
N GLN A 165 -9.34 11.29 29.73
CA GLN A 165 -9.75 10.08 30.43
C GLN A 165 -10.56 9.15 29.52
N ILE A 166 -10.17 7.87 29.53
CA ILE A 166 -10.81 6.77 28.82
C ILE A 166 -11.15 5.67 29.82
N ILE A 167 -12.34 5.09 29.67
CA ILE A 167 -12.88 4.05 30.55
C ILE A 167 -12.98 2.72 29.79
N SER A 168 -12.58 1.65 30.45
CA SER A 168 -12.80 0.27 30.01
C SER A 168 -13.78 -0.43 30.96
N ARG A 169 -14.72 -1.23 30.43
CA ARG A 169 -15.65 -2.03 31.25
C ARG A 169 -14.96 -3.09 32.12
N ARG A 170 -13.70 -3.39 31.85
CA ARG A 170 -12.84 -4.15 32.77
C ARG A 170 -12.73 -3.51 34.17
N GLY A 171 -13.04 -2.22 34.32
CA GLY A 171 -12.90 -1.48 35.56
C GLY A 171 -11.63 -0.61 35.60
N VAL A 172 -11.15 -0.18 34.44
CA VAL A 172 -9.91 0.60 34.32
C VAL A 172 -10.22 2.01 33.82
N LEU A 173 -9.62 3.00 34.46
CA LEU A 173 -9.57 4.39 34.03
C LEU A 173 -8.15 4.75 33.62
N LEU A 174 -8.00 5.26 32.39
CA LEU A 174 -6.72 5.70 31.84
C LEU A 174 -6.77 7.19 31.54
N ASP A 175 -5.81 7.96 32.06
CA ASP A 175 -5.55 9.33 31.60
C ASP A 175 -4.44 9.31 30.55
N LEU A 176 -4.80 9.51 29.29
CA LEU A 176 -3.90 9.44 28.15
C LEU A 176 -2.71 10.42 28.22
N THR A 177 -2.77 11.45 29.08
CA THR A 177 -1.65 12.40 29.27
C THR A 177 -0.68 11.98 30.36
N LYS A 178 -1.09 11.10 31.28
CA LYS A 178 -0.30 10.69 32.44
C LYS A 178 0.20 9.26 32.33
N VAL A 179 -0.53 8.41 31.59
CA VAL A 179 -0.20 7.00 31.47
C VAL A 179 1.07 6.79 30.66
N GLN A 180 2.00 6.01 31.20
CA GLN A 180 3.20 5.56 30.50
C GLN A 180 2.94 4.22 29.83
N PHE A 181 3.41 4.05 28.60
CA PHE A 181 3.35 2.77 27.91
C PHE A 181 4.72 2.10 27.95
N ASP A 182 4.81 0.95 28.59
CA ASP A 182 5.99 0.10 28.53
C ASP A 182 5.97 -0.67 27.21
N SER A 183 6.84 -0.25 26.27
CA SER A 183 7.00 -0.88 24.96
C SER A 183 8.09 -1.96 24.92
N THR A 184 8.82 -2.19 26.02
CA THR A 184 10.02 -3.06 26.01
C THR A 184 9.71 -4.50 25.64
N TRP A 185 8.51 -4.99 25.96
CA TRP A 185 8.06 -6.33 25.60
C TRP A 185 7.69 -6.49 24.12
N LEU A 186 7.51 -5.39 23.38
CA LEU A 186 7.11 -5.42 21.97
C LEU A 186 8.08 -4.73 21.01
N SER A 187 9.02 -3.94 21.51
CA SER A 187 9.96 -3.20 20.69
C SER A 187 11.21 -2.76 21.44
N ASP A 188 12.32 -2.66 20.70
CA ASP A 188 13.59 -2.09 21.17
C ASP A 188 13.69 -0.58 20.92
N TYR A 189 12.60 0.06 20.49
CA TYR A 189 12.53 1.50 20.27
C TYR A 189 11.87 2.22 21.45
N PRO A 190 12.23 3.50 21.69
CA PRO A 190 11.64 4.27 22.78
C PRO A 190 10.10 4.31 22.70
N PRO A 191 9.40 4.30 23.85
CA PRO A 191 7.94 4.35 23.89
C PRO A 191 7.31 5.50 23.11
N SER A 192 7.99 6.65 23.02
CA SER A 192 7.52 7.82 22.25
C SER A 192 7.38 7.53 20.76
N GLU A 193 8.34 6.81 20.17
CA GLU A 193 8.34 6.41 18.76
C GLU A 193 7.29 5.33 18.50
N ILE A 194 7.16 4.38 19.43
CA ILE A 194 6.18 3.30 19.35
C ILE A 194 4.75 3.80 19.52
N ALA A 195 4.55 4.82 20.35
CA ALA A 195 3.23 5.40 20.56
C ALA A 195 2.58 5.88 19.27
N TYR A 196 3.36 6.35 18.28
CA TYR A 196 2.83 6.73 16.96
C TYR A 196 2.13 5.56 16.24
N PHE A 197 2.70 4.36 16.34
CA PHE A 197 2.15 3.15 15.71
C PHE A 197 1.00 2.53 16.49
N LEU A 198 1.00 2.69 17.82
CA LEU A 198 -0.03 2.11 18.68
C LEU A 198 -1.26 3.00 18.86
N ARG A 199 -1.10 4.33 18.74
CA ARG A 199 -2.21 5.27 18.90
C ARG A 199 -3.10 5.27 17.67
N GLN A 200 -4.36 4.92 17.88
CA GLN A 200 -5.43 5.24 16.94
C GLN A 200 -5.77 6.72 17.14
N ASN A 201 -5.29 7.62 16.27
CA ASN A 201 -5.71 9.02 16.28
C ASN A 201 -7.20 9.10 15.93
N SER A 202 -8.07 8.96 16.93
CA SER A 202 -9.52 9.05 16.74
C SER A 202 -10.01 10.49 16.64
N SER A 203 -9.15 11.50 16.82
CA SER A 203 -9.52 12.89 17.08
C SER A 203 -9.58 13.81 15.87
N ASP A 204 -8.89 13.49 14.77
CA ASP A 204 -8.60 14.54 13.78
C ASP A 204 -9.75 14.76 12.78
N HIS A 205 -10.74 13.85 12.73
CA HIS A 205 -11.83 13.89 11.75
C HIS A 205 -13.25 13.74 12.32
N PHE A 206 -13.48 13.00 13.43
CA PHE A 206 -14.81 12.82 14.01
C PHE A 206 -14.78 12.48 15.51
N ASP A 207 -15.43 13.30 16.35
CA ASP A 207 -15.53 13.04 17.80
C ASP A 207 -16.58 11.96 18.11
N ILE A 208 -16.14 10.70 18.11
CA ILE A 208 -17.00 9.54 18.41
C ILE A 208 -17.62 9.63 19.81
N ILE A 209 -16.87 10.10 20.81
CA ILE A 209 -17.37 10.14 22.20
C ILE A 209 -18.39 11.28 22.35
N GLY A 210 -18.13 12.44 21.75
CA GLY A 210 -19.09 13.54 21.66
C GLY A 210 -20.39 13.11 20.97
N ALA A 211 -20.31 12.42 19.84
CA ALA A 211 -21.48 11.90 19.13
C ALA A 211 -22.28 10.88 19.97
N LEU A 212 -21.60 10.03 20.77
CA LEU A 212 -22.26 9.10 21.69
C LEU A 212 -22.90 9.81 22.90
N LEU A 213 -22.29 10.89 23.39
CA LEU A 213 -22.86 11.75 24.43
C LEU A 213 -24.15 12.40 23.94
N GLU A 214 -24.17 12.92 22.71
CA GLU A 214 -25.37 13.52 22.11
C GLU A 214 -26.45 12.49 21.75
N LEU A 215 -26.06 11.29 21.32
CA LEU A 215 -27.00 10.26 20.89
C LEU A 215 -27.70 9.58 22.06
N GLU A 216 -27.02 9.45 23.21
CA GLU A 216 -27.50 8.73 24.39
C GLU A 216 -28.15 7.38 24.03
N PRO A 217 -27.39 6.43 23.44
CA PRO A 217 -27.97 5.16 23.03
C PRO A 217 -28.47 4.38 24.24
N SER A 218 -29.69 3.87 24.16
CA SER A 218 -30.20 2.84 25.07
C SER A 218 -29.42 1.53 24.91
N ASP A 219 -29.56 0.62 25.86
CA ASP A 219 -28.88 -0.68 25.82
C ASP A 219 -29.21 -1.47 24.55
N MET A 220 -30.45 -1.36 24.05
CA MET A 220 -30.90 -2.00 22.82
C MET A 220 -30.14 -1.46 21.60
N GLU A 221 -29.97 -0.14 21.56
CA GLU A 221 -29.34 0.57 20.45
C GLU A 221 -27.82 0.39 20.47
N MET A 222 -27.21 0.43 21.66
CA MET A 222 -25.81 0.09 21.85
C MET A 222 -25.52 -1.35 21.43
N THR A 223 -26.39 -2.29 21.80
CA THR A 223 -26.29 -3.70 21.38
C THR A 223 -26.37 -3.84 19.87
N PHE A 224 -27.32 -3.14 19.23
CA PHE A 224 -27.43 -3.13 17.78
C PHE A 224 -26.18 -2.56 17.12
N MET A 225 -25.66 -1.43 17.63
CA MET A 225 -24.43 -0.82 17.12
C MET A 225 -23.23 -1.77 17.22
N LEU A 226 -23.05 -2.44 18.37
CA LEU A 226 -22.00 -3.44 18.59
C LEU A 226 -22.11 -4.60 17.61
N ALA A 227 -23.30 -5.16 17.45
CA ALA A 227 -23.55 -6.28 16.55
C ALA A 227 -23.37 -5.90 15.07
N GLN A 228 -23.96 -4.78 14.65
CA GLN A 228 -23.85 -4.27 13.28
C GLN A 228 -22.39 -4.00 12.92
N LEU A 229 -21.66 -3.27 13.80
CA LEU A 229 -20.25 -2.96 13.61
C LEU A 229 -19.40 -4.23 13.48
N SER A 230 -19.64 -5.20 14.37
CA SER A 230 -18.91 -6.47 14.41
C SER A 230 -19.16 -7.33 13.17
N PHE A 231 -20.43 -7.53 12.81
CA PHE A 231 -20.83 -8.44 11.73
C PHE A 231 -20.57 -7.88 10.34
N GLU A 232 -20.74 -6.57 10.15
CA GLU A 232 -20.33 -5.91 8.90
C GLU A 232 -18.83 -6.04 8.70
N TYR A 233 -18.05 -5.82 9.76
CA TYR A 233 -16.61 -5.94 9.72
C TYR A 233 -16.13 -7.36 9.43
N ALA A 234 -16.72 -8.37 10.10
CA ALA A 234 -16.44 -9.77 9.83
C ALA A 234 -16.79 -10.18 8.39
N GLY A 235 -17.93 -9.74 7.88
CA GLY A 235 -18.34 -10.03 6.51
C GLY A 235 -17.36 -9.47 5.48
N LYS A 236 -17.01 -8.18 5.60
CA LYS A 236 -16.02 -7.53 4.73
C LYS A 236 -14.64 -8.19 4.81
N ARG A 237 -14.24 -8.70 5.98
CA ARG A 237 -12.91 -9.32 6.15
C ARG A 237 -12.85 -10.75 5.65
N CYS A 238 -13.80 -11.59 6.05
CA CYS A 238 -13.74 -13.02 5.79
C CYS A 238 -14.31 -13.39 4.42
N GLN A 239 -15.20 -12.56 3.87
CA GLN A 239 -15.89 -12.79 2.59
C GLN A 239 -16.60 -14.16 2.57
N GLY A 240 -17.08 -14.59 1.39
CA GLY A 240 -17.65 -15.93 1.18
C GLY A 240 -18.82 -16.27 2.10
N GLU A 241 -18.80 -17.46 2.69
CA GLU A 241 -19.89 -17.95 3.56
C GLU A 241 -20.03 -17.15 4.86
N ILE A 242 -18.95 -16.60 5.40
CA ILE A 242 -19.02 -15.74 6.59
C ILE A 242 -19.75 -14.44 6.25
N LEU A 243 -19.53 -13.86 5.07
CA LEU A 243 -20.27 -12.67 4.63
C LEU A 243 -21.77 -12.93 4.55
N LYS A 244 -22.19 -14.02 3.89
CA LYS A 244 -23.61 -14.39 3.79
C LYS A 244 -24.25 -14.59 5.17
N LEU A 245 -23.52 -15.27 6.06
CA LEU A 245 -23.96 -15.53 7.42
C LEU A 245 -24.12 -14.24 8.23
N THR A 246 -23.12 -13.34 8.18
CA THR A 246 -23.16 -12.08 8.94
C THR A 246 -24.16 -11.08 8.37
N GLU A 247 -24.43 -11.10 7.06
CA GLU A 247 -25.54 -10.34 6.44
C GLU A 247 -26.90 -10.85 6.93
N HIS A 248 -27.06 -12.16 7.03
CA HIS A 248 -28.27 -12.77 7.60
C HIS A 248 -28.47 -12.33 9.06
N PHE A 249 -27.42 -12.39 9.89
CA PHE A 249 -27.47 -11.90 11.27
C PHE A 249 -27.84 -10.41 11.36
N GLN A 250 -27.23 -9.55 10.54
CA GLN A 250 -27.55 -8.13 10.51
C GLN A 250 -29.01 -7.87 10.13
N LYS A 251 -29.57 -8.63 9.19
CA LYS A 251 -30.98 -8.52 8.79
C LYS A 251 -31.93 -8.85 9.95
N LEU A 252 -31.66 -9.91 10.71
CA LEU A 252 -32.45 -10.28 11.88
C LEU A 252 -32.44 -9.17 12.93
N LEU A 253 -31.25 -8.68 13.28
CA LEU A 253 -31.08 -7.64 14.29
C LEU A 253 -31.67 -6.29 13.86
N ALA A 254 -31.62 -5.96 12.56
CA ALA A 254 -32.26 -4.76 12.03
C ALA A 254 -33.79 -4.83 12.12
N ASN A 255 -34.39 -6.00 11.88
CA ASN A 255 -35.82 -6.23 12.05
C ASN A 255 -36.23 -6.12 13.53
N ASP A 256 -35.42 -6.66 14.44
CA ASP A 256 -35.64 -6.54 15.89
C ASP A 256 -35.58 -5.08 16.35
N LEU A 257 -34.58 -4.32 15.88
CA LEU A 257 -34.48 -2.90 16.20
C LEU A 257 -35.68 -2.10 15.65
N HIS A 258 -36.13 -2.41 14.43
CA HIS A 258 -37.34 -1.79 13.86
C HIS A 258 -38.57 -2.08 14.74
N ASN A 259 -38.76 -3.35 15.14
CA ASN A 259 -39.85 -3.74 16.04
C ASN A 259 -39.77 -3.02 17.38
N TYR A 260 -38.59 -2.91 17.98
CA TYR A 260 -38.37 -2.16 19.22
C TYR A 260 -38.81 -0.70 19.07
N TYR A 261 -38.39 -0.02 17.99
CA TYR A 261 -38.79 1.38 17.77
C TYR A 261 -40.29 1.56 17.53
N VAL A 262 -40.89 0.72 16.68
CA VAL A 262 -42.28 0.90 16.24
C VAL A 262 -43.28 0.39 17.29
N LYS A 263 -43.03 -0.79 17.87
CA LYS A 263 -43.97 -1.46 18.76
C LYS A 263 -43.78 -1.09 20.22
N GLU A 264 -42.53 -1.05 20.70
CA GLU A 264 -42.24 -0.80 22.12
C GLU A 264 -42.11 0.70 22.41
N MET A 265 -41.27 1.41 21.65
CA MET A 265 -41.02 2.86 21.85
C MET A 265 -42.08 3.75 21.19
N LYS A 266 -42.97 3.19 20.35
CA LYS A 266 -43.99 3.92 19.58
C LYS A 266 -43.42 5.11 18.81
N MET A 267 -42.19 4.99 18.31
CA MET A 267 -41.43 6.03 17.61
C MET A 267 -41.18 5.63 16.16
N PRO A 268 -42.15 5.79 15.25
CA PRO A 268 -41.99 5.35 13.85
C PRO A 268 -40.98 6.20 13.07
N LYS A 269 -40.67 7.42 13.53
CA LYS A 269 -39.72 8.34 12.87
C LYS A 269 -38.31 8.26 13.47
N TYR A 270 -37.72 7.07 13.50
CA TYR A 270 -36.41 6.81 14.12
C TYR A 270 -35.21 6.87 13.15
N SER A 271 -35.44 7.17 11.86
CA SER A 271 -34.41 7.17 10.81
C SER A 271 -33.22 8.08 11.12
N ASN A 272 -33.47 9.26 11.71
CA ASN A 272 -32.41 10.18 12.12
C ASN A 272 -31.50 9.59 13.20
N ARG A 273 -32.09 8.89 14.19
CA ARG A 273 -31.33 8.19 15.24
C ARG A 273 -30.48 7.06 14.65
N LEU A 274 -31.07 6.27 13.75
CA LEU A 274 -30.36 5.21 13.04
C LEU A 274 -29.19 5.76 12.22
N SER A 275 -29.39 6.87 11.50
CA SER A 275 -28.31 7.53 10.76
C SER A 275 -27.16 7.96 11.67
N LYS A 276 -27.45 8.52 12.86
CA LYS A 276 -26.42 8.86 13.86
C LYS A 276 -25.66 7.62 14.35
N MET A 277 -26.36 6.52 14.66
CA MET A 277 -25.73 5.24 15.03
C MET A 277 -24.77 4.75 13.94
N MET A 278 -25.22 4.74 12.68
CA MET A 278 -24.41 4.27 11.55
C MET A 278 -23.22 5.20 11.27
N LYS A 279 -23.37 6.52 11.44
CA LYS A 279 -22.24 7.47 11.35
C LYS A 279 -21.14 7.13 12.36
N ILE A 280 -21.50 6.82 13.61
CA ILE A 280 -20.53 6.42 14.65
C ILE A 280 -19.82 5.11 14.26
N ASN A 281 -20.57 4.08 13.87
CA ASN A 281 -20.00 2.80 13.45
C ASN A 281 -19.07 2.93 12.24
N ASN A 282 -19.48 3.69 11.23
CA ASN A 282 -18.68 3.95 10.03
C ASN A 282 -17.38 4.70 10.36
N SER A 283 -17.42 5.68 11.27
CA SER A 283 -16.23 6.39 11.73
C SER A 283 -15.26 5.46 12.46
N ILE A 284 -15.75 4.54 13.30
CA ILE A 284 -14.91 3.53 13.96
C ILE A 284 -14.26 2.59 12.93
N GLN A 285 -15.03 2.09 11.96
CA GLN A 285 -14.47 1.26 10.89
C GLN A 285 -13.40 2.01 10.10
N LYS A 286 -13.68 3.25 9.70
CA LYS A 286 -12.75 4.09 8.94
C LYS A 286 -11.43 4.29 9.71
N ASN A 287 -11.49 4.66 10.99
CA ASN A 287 -10.31 4.82 11.84
C ASN A 287 -9.48 3.53 11.91
N LEU A 288 -10.14 2.36 11.97
CA LEU A 288 -9.46 1.07 11.98
C LEU A 288 -8.78 0.78 10.64
N TRP A 289 -9.46 1.05 9.51
CA TRP A 289 -8.89 0.88 8.17
C TRP A 289 -7.68 1.80 7.92
N GLU A 290 -7.74 3.05 8.38
CA GLU A 290 -6.64 4.03 8.26
C GLU A 290 -5.44 3.72 9.18
N HIS A 291 -5.67 2.95 10.25
CA HIS A 291 -4.62 2.51 11.15
C HIS A 291 -3.86 1.28 10.61
N ARG A 292 -4.52 0.42 9.83
CA ARG A 292 -3.92 -0.82 9.31
C ARG A 292 -2.61 -0.61 8.56
N PRO A 293 -2.48 0.27 7.55
CA PRO A 293 -1.22 0.46 6.84
C PRO A 293 -0.06 0.85 7.77
N ARG A 294 -0.34 1.61 8.83
CA ARG A 294 0.68 2.00 9.82
C ARG A 294 1.19 0.79 10.60
N MET A 295 0.29 -0.10 11.01
CA MET A 295 0.64 -1.33 11.69
C MET A 295 1.42 -2.30 10.79
N GLU A 296 1.07 -2.37 9.50
CA GLU A 296 1.82 -3.15 8.51
C GLU A 296 3.24 -2.63 8.32
N VAL A 297 3.41 -1.31 8.21
CA VAL A 297 4.73 -0.67 8.16
C VAL A 297 5.52 -1.02 9.42
N ALA A 298 4.91 -0.93 10.61
CA ALA A 298 5.56 -1.31 11.86
C ALA A 298 6.09 -2.76 11.85
N LYS A 299 5.39 -3.67 11.18
CA LYS A 299 5.81 -5.07 11.05
C LYS A 299 6.89 -5.29 10.01
N ILE A 300 6.75 -4.69 8.83
CA ILE A 300 7.73 -4.80 7.74
C ILE A 300 9.11 -4.34 8.24
N PHE A 301 9.14 -3.26 9.00
CA PHE A 301 10.37 -2.72 9.57
C PHE A 301 10.72 -3.33 10.94
N ASN A 302 10.05 -4.39 11.40
CA ASN A 302 10.29 -5.00 12.71
C ASN A 302 10.32 -3.99 13.88
N ILE A 303 9.53 -2.91 13.77
CA ILE A 303 9.32 -1.93 14.84
C ILE A 303 8.49 -2.58 15.95
N ILE A 304 7.51 -3.42 15.59
CA ILE A 304 6.76 -4.26 16.54
C ILE A 304 7.19 -5.73 16.37
N LYS A 305 7.78 -6.28 17.42
CA LYS A 305 8.45 -7.58 17.47
C LYS A 305 7.66 -8.58 18.32
N ILE A 306 6.37 -8.77 18.04
CA ILE A 306 5.52 -9.75 18.75
C ILE A 306 5.06 -10.85 17.79
N GLU A 307 5.13 -12.09 18.25
CA GLU A 307 4.46 -13.25 17.65
C GLU A 307 3.49 -13.90 18.63
N PHE A 308 2.44 -14.52 18.10
CA PHE A 308 1.41 -15.20 18.89
C PHE A 308 1.29 -16.66 18.49
N SER A 309 0.96 -17.52 19.44
CA SER A 309 0.59 -18.91 19.14
C SER A 309 -0.59 -19.05 18.16
N HIS A 310 -1.52 -18.08 18.19
CA HIS A 310 -2.68 -17.99 17.32
C HIS A 310 -2.76 -16.56 16.75
N PRO A 311 -2.03 -16.27 15.65
CA PRO A 311 -1.94 -14.91 15.11
C PRO A 311 -3.27 -14.38 14.59
N GLU A 312 -4.21 -15.27 14.26
CA GLU A 312 -5.55 -14.92 13.76
C GLU A 312 -6.40 -14.17 14.81
N ILE A 313 -6.16 -14.37 16.12
CA ILE A 313 -6.86 -13.65 17.20
C ILE A 313 -6.49 -12.17 17.22
N PHE A 314 -5.21 -11.87 16.98
CA PHE A 314 -4.63 -10.52 17.07
C PHE A 314 -4.30 -9.93 15.70
N ALA A 315 -4.81 -10.60 14.65
CA ALA A 315 -4.71 -10.29 13.24
C ALA A 315 -5.11 -8.87 12.86
N LEU A 316 -5.68 -8.09 13.78
CA LEU A 316 -6.15 -6.73 13.56
C LEU A 316 -5.76 -5.77 14.70
N SER A 317 -5.32 -6.26 15.87
CA SER A 317 -4.61 -5.41 16.84
C SER A 317 -3.16 -5.18 16.41
N LEU A 318 -2.59 -6.11 15.64
CA LEU A 318 -1.22 -6.07 15.15
C LEU A 318 -1.07 -6.58 13.69
N CYS A 319 -2.14 -6.84 12.92
CA CYS A 319 -2.14 -7.38 11.53
C CYS A 319 -1.73 -8.87 11.35
N SER A 320 -2.25 -9.59 10.34
CA SER A 320 -2.18 -11.07 10.23
C SER A 320 -1.21 -11.60 9.15
N LYS A 321 -0.79 -12.86 9.28
CA LYS A 321 0.01 -13.59 8.25
C LYS A 321 -0.70 -13.67 6.88
N LYS A 322 -2.04 -13.67 6.85
CA LYS A 322 -2.83 -13.72 5.60
C LYS A 322 -2.89 -12.38 4.86
N ASP A 323 -2.77 -11.27 5.59
CA ASP A 323 -2.73 -9.93 4.98
C ASP A 323 -1.34 -9.66 4.34
N HIS A 324 -0.26 -10.22 4.91
CA HIS A 324 1.04 -10.32 4.25
C HIS A 324 0.95 -11.11 2.94
N ASP A 325 0.30 -12.28 2.94
CA ASP A 325 0.10 -13.10 1.73
C ASP A 325 -0.81 -12.44 0.67
N LEU A 326 -1.75 -11.57 1.07
CA LEU A 326 -2.57 -10.79 0.14
C LEU A 326 -1.77 -9.63 -0.47
N ASN A 327 -0.92 -8.97 0.31
CA ASN A 327 -0.11 -7.84 -0.15
C ASN A 327 1.11 -8.31 -0.98
N THR A 328 1.68 -9.47 -0.66
CA THR A 328 2.71 -10.12 -1.50
C THR A 328 2.14 -10.74 -2.77
N LYS A 329 0.81 -10.86 -2.92
CA LYS A 329 0.14 -11.34 -4.15
C LYS A 329 -0.55 -10.23 -4.95
N CYS A 330 -0.68 -9.02 -4.39
CA CYS A 330 -1.35 -7.91 -5.06
C CYS A 330 -0.39 -7.25 -6.06
N PRO A 331 -0.77 -7.12 -7.34
CA PRO A 331 0.05 -6.42 -8.31
C PRO A 331 0.22 -4.95 -7.94
N ILE A 332 1.48 -4.57 -7.69
CA ILE A 332 1.85 -3.16 -7.53
C ILE A 332 2.04 -2.60 -8.94
N PHE A 333 1.21 -1.65 -9.31
CA PHE A 333 1.32 -0.95 -10.59
C PHE A 333 1.93 0.42 -10.36
N LEU A 334 2.98 0.74 -11.12
CA LEU A 334 3.56 2.09 -11.19
C LEU A 334 3.31 2.66 -12.57
N GLU A 335 2.81 3.89 -12.63
CA GLU A 335 2.73 4.62 -13.90
C GLU A 335 4.12 4.91 -14.45
N ARG A 336 5.05 5.38 -13.60
CA ARG A 336 6.42 5.65 -14.02
C ARG A 336 7.43 5.35 -12.93
N LEU A 337 8.52 4.68 -13.31
CA LEU A 337 9.72 4.52 -12.50
C LEU A 337 10.92 5.01 -13.31
N GLU A 338 11.61 6.02 -12.81
CA GLU A 338 12.78 6.58 -13.47
C GLU A 338 14.01 6.39 -12.55
N ILE A 339 15.09 5.82 -13.08
CA ILE A 339 16.37 5.57 -12.41
C ILE A 339 17.42 6.51 -13.00
N PHE A 340 18.08 7.32 -12.17
CA PHE A 340 19.07 8.31 -12.61
C PHE A 340 20.37 8.23 -11.84
N LEU A 341 21.48 8.08 -12.55
CA LEU A 341 22.83 8.09 -12.01
C LEU A 341 23.41 9.51 -12.13
N GLU A 342 22.97 10.40 -11.24
CA GLU A 342 23.23 11.85 -11.23
C GLU A 342 22.67 12.63 -12.44
N TYR A 343 22.00 13.76 -12.16
CA TYR A 343 21.57 14.72 -13.19
C TYR A 343 22.27 16.06 -12.95
N LEU A 344 23.08 16.49 -13.93
CA LEU A 344 23.53 17.87 -14.06
C LEU A 344 22.35 18.73 -14.52
N ASP A 345 21.55 19.27 -13.60
CA ASP A 345 20.69 20.40 -13.94
C ASP A 345 21.57 21.66 -14.02
N THR A 346 21.97 22.02 -15.24
CA THR A 346 22.73 23.25 -15.51
C THR A 346 21.99 24.52 -15.08
N ARG A 347 20.70 24.43 -14.70
CA ARG A 347 19.89 25.53 -14.18
C ARG A 347 19.63 25.47 -12.66
N LYS A 348 19.97 24.38 -11.97
CA LYS A 348 19.82 24.23 -10.51
C LYS A 348 21.05 23.57 -9.91
N LYS A 349 21.91 24.36 -9.27
CA LYS A 349 23.06 23.92 -8.47
C LYS A 349 22.58 23.10 -7.25
N ILE A 350 22.31 21.82 -7.45
CA ILE A 350 22.10 20.81 -6.39
C ILE A 350 23.44 20.05 -6.22
N PRO A 351 23.94 19.83 -5.00
CA PRO A 351 25.20 19.13 -4.79
C PRO A 351 25.13 17.69 -5.30
N HIS A 352 26.23 17.22 -5.89
CA HIS A 352 26.45 15.85 -6.37
C HIS A 352 25.97 14.81 -5.34
N SER A 353 24.88 14.10 -5.65
CA SER A 353 24.43 12.95 -4.87
C SER A 353 25.23 11.72 -5.30
N LYS A 354 26.15 11.22 -4.47
CA LYS A 354 27.10 10.16 -4.85
C LYS A 354 26.47 8.80 -5.28
N GLY A 355 25.17 8.60 -5.11
CA GLY A 355 24.46 7.34 -5.39
C GLY A 355 23.37 7.45 -6.47
N ILE A 356 22.59 6.39 -6.64
CA ILE A 356 21.56 6.26 -7.67
C ILE A 356 20.25 6.90 -7.17
N ASN A 357 19.52 7.58 -8.05
CA ASN A 357 18.28 8.28 -7.71
C ASN A 357 17.07 7.66 -8.39
N LEU A 358 15.90 7.76 -7.77
CA LEU A 358 14.62 7.30 -8.29
C LEU A 358 13.61 8.44 -8.36
N ARG A 359 12.82 8.49 -9.43
CA ARG A 359 11.52 9.16 -9.47
C ARG A 359 10.41 8.14 -9.66
N ILE A 360 9.42 8.20 -8.79
CA ILE A 360 8.31 7.24 -8.76
C ILE A 360 7.00 8.01 -8.95
N GLN A 361 6.17 7.52 -9.86
CA GLN A 361 4.81 8.00 -10.10
C GLN A 361 3.85 6.81 -10.01
N GLU A 362 2.87 6.90 -9.11
CA GLU A 362 1.92 5.81 -8.83
C GLU A 362 0.79 5.79 -9.87
N THR A 363 0.23 6.96 -10.20
CA THR A 363 -0.79 7.15 -11.25
C THR A 363 -0.46 8.35 -12.13
N PRO A 364 -1.05 8.47 -13.34
CA PRO A 364 -0.82 9.61 -14.24
C PRO A 364 -1.04 11.00 -13.60
N GLU A 365 -1.98 11.10 -12.66
CA GLU A 365 -2.33 12.33 -11.95
C GLU A 365 -1.50 12.58 -10.69
N SER A 366 -0.71 11.59 -10.25
CA SER A 366 0.10 11.70 -9.04
C SER A 366 1.38 12.51 -9.30
N ASN A 367 1.81 13.26 -8.27
CA ASN A 367 3.10 13.93 -8.28
C ASN A 367 4.25 12.92 -8.18
N PHE A 368 5.37 13.22 -8.82
CA PHE A 368 6.60 12.43 -8.67
C PHE A 368 7.12 12.45 -7.23
N ARG A 369 7.40 11.28 -6.68
CA ARG A 369 8.19 11.11 -5.46
C ARG A 369 9.65 10.90 -5.83
N PHE A 370 10.55 11.56 -5.11
CA PHE A 370 11.98 11.49 -5.34
C PHE A 370 12.68 10.77 -4.20
N VAL A 371 13.57 9.84 -4.55
CA VAL A 371 14.46 9.12 -3.62
C VAL A 371 15.88 9.23 -4.17
N SER A 372 16.86 9.50 -3.31
CA SER A 372 18.24 9.78 -3.74
C SER A 372 19.26 9.00 -2.96
N SER A 373 20.47 8.91 -3.53
CA SER A 373 21.65 8.31 -2.89
C SER A 373 21.48 6.83 -2.52
N LEU A 374 20.81 6.06 -3.38
CA LEU A 374 20.63 4.62 -3.20
C LEU A 374 21.82 3.84 -3.74
N GLU A 375 22.11 2.72 -3.09
CA GLU A 375 23.02 1.70 -3.60
C GLU A 375 22.30 0.73 -4.56
N PRO A 376 23.02 0.08 -5.49
CA PRO A 376 22.45 -0.90 -6.42
C PRO A 376 21.56 -1.97 -5.76
N SER A 377 22.00 -2.51 -4.62
CA SER A 377 21.27 -3.54 -3.88
C SER A 377 19.90 -3.07 -3.36
N GLU A 378 19.77 -1.78 -3.04
CA GLU A 378 18.52 -1.18 -2.57
C GLU A 378 17.52 -1.01 -3.71
N ILE A 379 18.00 -0.68 -4.91
CA ILE A 379 17.16 -0.61 -6.11
C ILE A 379 16.69 -1.99 -6.50
N VAL A 380 17.60 -2.96 -6.54
CA VAL A 380 17.28 -4.35 -6.88
C VAL A 380 16.19 -4.92 -5.97
N ARG A 381 16.20 -4.57 -4.67
CA ARG A 381 15.15 -4.97 -3.71
C ARG A 381 13.74 -4.53 -4.12
N ILE A 382 13.59 -3.43 -4.87
CA ILE A 382 12.29 -2.98 -5.38
C ILE A 382 11.71 -4.02 -6.35
N PHE A 383 12.58 -4.60 -7.18
CA PHE A 383 12.21 -5.56 -8.21
C PHE A 383 12.07 -7.00 -7.69
N ASN A 384 12.49 -7.28 -6.46
CA ASN A 384 12.18 -8.57 -5.80
C ASN A 384 10.68 -8.82 -5.61
N ASN A 385 9.84 -7.78 -5.76
CA ASN A 385 8.40 -7.97 -5.80
C ASN A 385 7.96 -8.52 -7.17
N ILE A 386 7.70 -9.84 -7.22
CA ILE A 386 7.28 -10.57 -8.44
C ILE A 386 5.96 -10.05 -9.06
N HIS A 387 5.19 -9.27 -8.30
CA HIS A 387 3.92 -8.70 -8.74
C HIS A 387 4.03 -7.23 -9.18
N LEU A 388 5.22 -6.62 -9.12
CA LEU A 388 5.47 -5.27 -9.63
C LEU A 388 5.29 -5.23 -11.16
N LYS A 389 4.53 -4.25 -11.63
CA LYS A 389 4.33 -3.92 -13.04
C LYS A 389 4.53 -2.42 -13.24
N ILE A 390 5.28 -2.05 -14.28
CA ILE A 390 5.66 -0.66 -14.53
C ILE A 390 5.15 -0.26 -15.92
N ASN A 391 4.39 0.83 -16.02
CA ASN A 391 3.93 1.31 -17.32
C ASN A 391 5.05 2.02 -18.11
N GLU A 392 5.88 2.82 -17.45
CA GLU A 392 7.08 3.42 -18.04
C GLU A 392 8.30 3.26 -17.13
N LEU A 393 9.30 2.49 -17.58
CA LEU A 393 10.60 2.37 -16.96
C LEU A 393 11.61 3.22 -17.73
N ARG A 394 12.28 4.14 -17.05
CA ARG A 394 13.28 5.03 -17.62
C ARG A 394 14.59 4.87 -16.89
N ILE A 395 15.68 4.62 -17.60
CA ILE A 395 17.03 4.56 -17.02
C ILE A 395 17.88 5.60 -17.71
N GLN A 396 18.50 6.47 -16.92
CA GLN A 396 19.36 7.53 -17.43
C GLN A 396 20.67 7.58 -16.65
N SER A 397 21.77 7.66 -17.39
CA SER A 397 23.10 7.75 -16.82
C SER A 397 24.00 8.56 -17.74
N PRO A 398 24.76 9.54 -17.24
CA PRO A 398 25.87 10.10 -17.98
C PRO A 398 26.97 9.05 -18.13
N SER A 399 27.81 9.24 -19.15
CA SER A 399 28.93 8.36 -19.48
C SER A 399 29.94 8.21 -18.35
N ALA A 400 30.19 9.30 -17.59
CA ALA A 400 31.08 9.29 -16.43
C ALA A 400 30.63 8.37 -15.28
N GLN A 401 29.39 7.86 -15.31
CA GLN A 401 28.85 6.94 -14.29
C GLN A 401 28.60 5.52 -14.85
N PHE A 402 29.16 5.20 -16.02
CA PHE A 402 28.95 3.93 -16.70
C PHE A 402 29.32 2.71 -15.83
N ASP A 403 30.40 2.77 -15.04
CA ASP A 403 30.75 1.69 -14.09
C ASP A 403 29.65 1.43 -13.05
N LYS A 404 29.03 2.50 -12.53
CA LYS A 404 27.93 2.36 -11.57
C LYS A 404 26.66 1.81 -12.25
N LEU A 405 26.41 2.20 -13.50
CA LEU A 405 25.33 1.64 -14.30
C LEU A 405 25.56 0.14 -14.51
N THR A 406 26.76 -0.25 -14.91
CA THR A 406 27.18 -1.64 -15.09
C THR A 406 26.98 -2.44 -13.81
N ASN A 407 27.41 -1.90 -12.65
CA ASN A 407 27.18 -2.53 -11.36
C ASN A 407 25.68 -2.71 -11.05
N LEU A 408 24.85 -1.70 -11.32
CA LEU A 408 23.40 -1.80 -11.15
C LEU A 408 22.79 -2.92 -12.03
N ILE A 409 23.13 -2.95 -13.31
CA ILE A 409 22.62 -3.97 -14.25
C ILE A 409 23.10 -5.37 -13.85
N ASN A 410 24.35 -5.51 -13.40
CA ASN A 410 24.88 -6.77 -12.88
C ASN A 410 24.13 -7.23 -11.62
N SER A 411 23.83 -6.32 -10.69
CA SER A 411 23.05 -6.66 -9.49
C SER A 411 21.63 -7.14 -9.81
N PHE A 412 21.02 -6.72 -10.92
CA PHE A 412 19.75 -7.30 -11.37
C PHE A 412 19.89 -8.77 -11.81
N ALA A 413 21.01 -9.13 -12.45
CA ALA A 413 21.28 -10.51 -12.87
C ALA A 413 21.55 -11.45 -11.68
N GLU A 414 22.07 -10.91 -10.57
CA GLU A 414 22.38 -11.67 -9.35
C GLU A 414 21.14 -12.11 -8.55
N ILE A 415 19.94 -11.57 -8.83
CA ILE A 415 18.69 -11.94 -8.14
C ILE A 415 18.40 -13.45 -8.27
N GLY A 416 18.81 -14.07 -9.38
CA GLY A 416 18.61 -15.50 -9.65
C GLY A 416 17.15 -15.91 -9.88
N GLY A 417 16.94 -17.18 -10.25
CA GLY A 417 15.61 -17.73 -10.55
C GLY A 417 15.01 -17.24 -11.88
N ASN A 418 13.68 -17.37 -12.04
CA ASN A 418 12.94 -16.88 -13.22
C ASN A 418 12.64 -15.37 -13.15
N PHE A 419 13.54 -14.57 -12.58
CA PHE A 419 13.35 -13.14 -12.43
C PHE A 419 13.21 -12.45 -13.80
N LYS A 420 12.17 -11.64 -13.94
CA LYS A 420 11.93 -10.78 -15.10
C LYS A 420 11.33 -9.45 -14.68
N ILE A 421 11.85 -8.36 -15.21
CA ILE A 421 11.31 -7.01 -15.06
C ILE A 421 10.07 -6.89 -15.94
N ARG A 422 8.94 -6.50 -15.35
CA ARG A 422 7.66 -6.36 -16.05
C ARG A 422 7.39 -4.89 -16.36
N ALA A 423 7.91 -4.41 -17.49
CA ALA A 423 7.74 -3.04 -17.95
C ALA A 423 7.00 -2.99 -19.29
N ASN A 424 6.08 -2.04 -19.45
CA ASN A 424 5.35 -1.82 -20.71
C ASN A 424 6.16 -0.96 -21.70
N ARG A 425 6.75 0.13 -21.22
CA ARG A 425 7.58 1.04 -22.03
C ARG A 425 8.96 1.18 -21.39
N LEU A 426 10.01 0.99 -22.18
CA LEU A 426 11.39 1.17 -21.75
C LEU A 426 12.03 2.38 -22.45
N PHE A 427 12.56 3.30 -21.65
CA PHE A 427 13.39 4.41 -22.11
C PHE A 427 14.80 4.24 -21.55
N TRP A 428 15.77 4.08 -22.45
CA TRP A 428 17.18 3.99 -22.15
C TRP A 428 17.88 5.23 -22.66
N ARG A 429 18.47 6.00 -21.74
CA ARG A 429 19.24 7.20 -22.03
C ARG A 429 20.57 7.13 -21.29
N CYS A 430 21.36 6.13 -21.65
CA CYS A 430 22.68 5.89 -21.09
C CYS A 430 23.69 5.74 -22.23
N SER A 431 24.89 6.26 -22.06
CA SER A 431 25.98 6.15 -23.04
C SER A 431 27.25 5.68 -22.36
N SER A 432 28.10 4.91 -23.04
CA SER A 432 29.48 4.66 -22.61
C SER A 432 30.41 5.80 -23.05
N GLU A 433 31.54 6.00 -22.35
CA GLU A 433 32.63 6.88 -22.84
C GLU A 433 33.44 6.21 -23.95
N ASN A 434 33.44 4.88 -23.98
CA ASN A 434 34.16 4.08 -24.96
C ASN A 434 33.26 3.83 -26.18
N SER A 435 33.85 3.95 -27.38
CA SER A 435 33.15 3.69 -28.66
C SER A 435 33.06 2.20 -29.01
N ASP A 436 33.44 1.32 -28.08
CA ASP A 436 33.65 -0.12 -28.30
C ASP A 436 32.36 -0.96 -28.19
N GLY A 437 31.18 -0.34 -28.28
CA GLY A 437 29.88 -1.04 -28.25
C GLY A 437 29.41 -1.49 -26.85
N GLU A 438 30.14 -1.15 -25.79
CA GLU A 438 29.81 -1.52 -24.40
C GLU A 438 28.41 -1.07 -23.96
N GLY A 439 27.96 0.11 -24.41
CA GLY A 439 26.63 0.64 -24.11
C GLY A 439 25.51 -0.24 -24.66
N ALA A 440 25.63 -0.63 -25.93
CA ALA A 440 24.70 -1.55 -26.58
C ALA A 440 24.68 -2.94 -25.91
N GLU A 441 25.84 -3.47 -25.52
CA GLU A 441 25.93 -4.73 -24.78
C GLU A 441 25.20 -4.66 -23.43
N LEU A 442 25.39 -3.56 -22.69
CA LEU A 442 24.76 -3.37 -21.39
C LEU A 442 23.24 -3.18 -21.53
N PHE A 443 22.79 -2.48 -22.57
CA PHE A 443 21.38 -2.34 -22.90
C PHE A 443 20.74 -3.69 -23.26
N ILE A 444 21.39 -4.50 -24.09
CA ILE A 444 20.93 -5.87 -24.42
C ILE A 444 20.88 -6.73 -23.17
N LYS A 445 21.85 -6.58 -22.26
CA LYS A 445 21.85 -7.26 -20.97
C LYS A 445 20.63 -6.88 -20.13
N LEU A 446 20.26 -5.59 -20.05
CA LEU A 446 19.02 -5.17 -19.41
C LEU A 446 17.79 -5.76 -20.10
N LEU A 447 17.70 -5.70 -21.43
CA LEU A 447 16.57 -6.26 -22.18
C LEU A 447 16.38 -7.75 -21.90
N SER A 448 17.48 -8.50 -21.79
CA SER A 448 17.44 -9.92 -21.43
C SER A 448 16.81 -10.18 -20.05
N LEU A 449 16.80 -9.18 -19.17
CA LEU A 449 16.16 -9.22 -17.84
C LEU A 449 14.69 -8.78 -17.88
N ILE A 450 14.16 -8.29 -19.00
CA ILE A 450 12.77 -7.86 -19.16
C ILE A 450 11.88 -9.00 -19.68
N ASP A 451 10.61 -9.02 -19.25
CA ASP A 451 9.57 -9.91 -19.79
C ASP A 451 9.07 -9.39 -21.14
N GLU A 452 9.46 -10.08 -22.22
CA GLU A 452 9.10 -9.75 -23.61
C GLU A 452 7.58 -9.67 -23.86
N ASN A 453 6.77 -10.35 -23.04
CA ASN A 453 5.31 -10.35 -23.19
C ASN A 453 4.65 -9.08 -22.63
N CYS A 454 5.35 -8.36 -21.76
CA CYS A 454 4.85 -7.13 -21.17
C CYS A 454 5.22 -5.89 -21.99
N LEU A 455 6.32 -5.96 -22.75
CA LEU A 455 6.95 -4.82 -23.41
C LEU A 455 6.26 -4.46 -24.72
N GLN A 456 5.76 -3.23 -24.83
CA GLN A 456 5.14 -2.69 -26.05
C GLN A 456 5.96 -1.59 -26.71
N MET A 457 6.87 -0.94 -25.98
CA MET A 457 7.70 0.14 -26.50
C MET A 457 9.14 0.05 -25.99
N VAL A 458 10.09 0.24 -26.90
CA VAL A 458 11.51 0.36 -26.62
C VAL A 458 12.05 1.63 -27.26
N HIS A 459 12.77 2.42 -26.47
CA HIS A 459 13.44 3.63 -26.90
C HIS A 459 14.87 3.64 -26.39
N ASN A 460 15.84 3.63 -27.30
CA ASN A 460 17.27 3.82 -27.04
C ASN A 460 17.80 4.87 -28.02
N ASP A 461 18.05 6.08 -27.51
CA ASP A 461 18.53 7.24 -28.27
C ASP A 461 20.01 7.54 -28.01
N MET A 462 20.82 6.55 -27.62
CA MET A 462 22.20 6.78 -27.18
C MET A 462 23.26 5.78 -27.67
N ASP A 463 22.85 4.58 -28.12
CA ASP A 463 23.78 3.49 -28.46
C ASP A 463 23.78 3.16 -29.96
N SER A 464 24.96 2.80 -30.49
CA SER A 464 25.11 2.20 -31.81
C SER A 464 25.09 0.67 -31.74
N PHE A 465 24.32 0.03 -32.62
CA PHE A 465 24.16 -1.43 -32.65
C PHE A 465 24.89 -2.06 -33.84
N SER A 466 25.67 -3.09 -33.56
CA SER A 466 26.22 -3.95 -34.60
C SER A 466 25.13 -4.79 -35.29
N GLU A 467 25.45 -5.38 -36.43
CA GLU A 467 24.49 -6.19 -37.19
C GLU A 467 23.90 -7.36 -36.37
N ASP A 468 24.75 -8.08 -35.63
CA ASP A 468 24.32 -9.22 -34.81
C ASP A 468 23.43 -8.76 -33.64
N GLN A 469 23.76 -7.62 -33.04
CA GLN A 469 22.98 -7.00 -31.98
C GLN A 469 21.61 -6.54 -32.48
N PHE A 470 21.58 -5.93 -33.68
CA PHE A 470 20.34 -5.48 -34.32
C PHE A 470 19.43 -6.66 -34.70
N GLU A 471 19.99 -7.76 -35.20
CA GLU A 471 19.21 -8.97 -35.49
C GLU A 471 18.66 -9.60 -34.19
N TRP A 472 19.45 -9.62 -33.12
CA TRP A 472 18.99 -10.09 -31.81
C TRP A 472 17.84 -9.23 -31.27
N LEU A 473 17.97 -7.90 -31.35
CA LEU A 473 16.92 -6.95 -30.95
C LEU A 473 15.61 -7.21 -31.70
N GLY A 474 15.68 -7.45 -33.01
CA GLY A 474 14.51 -7.82 -33.82
C GLY A 474 13.78 -9.07 -33.31
N LYS A 475 14.55 -10.11 -32.96
CA LYS A 475 14.00 -11.37 -32.45
C LYS A 475 13.34 -11.18 -31.08
N PHE A 476 13.98 -10.43 -30.19
CA PHE A 476 13.44 -10.13 -28.85
C PHE A 476 12.20 -9.23 -28.93
N CYS A 477 12.27 -8.17 -29.73
CA CYS A 477 11.24 -7.15 -29.88
C CYS A 477 10.13 -7.53 -30.88
N LYS A 478 9.98 -8.81 -31.26
CA LYS A 478 9.00 -9.26 -32.28
C LYS A 478 7.55 -8.82 -32.01
N ASN A 479 7.18 -8.62 -30.74
CA ASN A 479 5.84 -8.23 -30.27
C ASN A 479 5.76 -6.75 -29.86
N VAL A 480 6.86 -6.02 -29.95
CA VAL A 480 6.93 -4.59 -29.58
C VAL A 480 6.26 -3.78 -30.68
N LYS A 481 5.35 -2.89 -30.28
CA LYS A 481 4.60 -2.03 -31.21
C LYS A 481 5.41 -0.83 -31.64
N THR A 482 6.20 -0.25 -30.73
CA THR A 482 6.96 0.97 -30.98
C THR A 482 8.44 0.75 -30.70
N LEU A 483 9.28 0.95 -31.72
CA LEU A 483 10.72 0.82 -31.61
C LEU A 483 11.41 2.12 -32.04
N ASN A 484 12.18 2.72 -31.16
CA ASN A 484 13.00 3.90 -31.44
C ASN A 484 14.46 3.59 -31.11
N LEU A 485 15.32 3.59 -32.12
CA LEU A 485 16.74 3.34 -32.02
C LEU A 485 17.49 4.50 -32.69
N GLU A 486 18.60 4.94 -32.09
CA GLU A 486 19.51 5.86 -32.75
C GLU A 486 20.27 5.12 -33.84
N ASP A 487 21.48 4.64 -33.62
CA ASP A 487 22.35 4.20 -34.70
C ASP A 487 22.36 2.67 -34.87
N ALA A 488 21.93 2.15 -36.03
CA ALA A 488 21.89 0.72 -36.30
C ALA A 488 22.62 0.36 -37.60
N MET A 489 23.61 -0.52 -37.48
CA MET A 489 24.19 -1.23 -38.64
C MET A 489 23.24 -2.35 -39.04
N ALA A 490 22.57 -2.23 -40.19
CA ALA A 490 21.61 -3.22 -40.64
C ALA A 490 21.85 -3.67 -42.08
N LYS A 491 22.02 -4.99 -42.26
CA LYS A 491 21.96 -5.67 -43.57
C LYS A 491 20.53 -5.94 -44.06
N SER A 492 19.55 -5.82 -43.17
CA SER A 492 18.13 -6.05 -43.47
C SER A 492 17.27 -5.29 -42.47
N VAL A 493 16.09 -4.84 -42.92
CA VAL A 493 15.04 -4.25 -42.06
C VAL A 493 14.06 -5.29 -41.52
N ASP A 494 14.29 -6.58 -41.76
CA ASP A 494 13.44 -7.69 -41.25
C ASP A 494 13.13 -7.61 -39.76
N PRO A 495 14.10 -7.28 -38.88
CA PRO A 495 13.87 -7.00 -37.46
C PRO A 495 12.73 -6.02 -37.14
N LEU A 496 12.42 -5.10 -38.06
CA LEU A 496 11.51 -3.98 -37.84
C LEU A 496 10.11 -4.22 -38.41
N LEU A 497 9.92 -5.25 -39.23
CA LEU A 497 8.71 -5.39 -40.06
C LEU A 497 7.43 -5.61 -39.27
N ASN A 498 7.53 -6.06 -38.01
CA ASN A 498 6.37 -6.32 -37.15
C ASN A 498 5.91 -5.09 -36.36
N ALA A 499 6.75 -4.05 -36.22
CA ALA A 499 6.40 -2.88 -35.44
C ALA A 499 5.34 -2.00 -36.14
N GLU A 500 4.53 -1.31 -35.34
CA GLU A 500 3.50 -0.36 -35.77
C GLU A 500 4.11 1.05 -35.94
N ASN A 501 5.07 1.39 -35.09
CA ASN A 501 5.78 2.67 -35.10
C ASN A 501 7.28 2.45 -35.00
N VAL A 502 8.04 2.96 -35.97
CA VAL A 502 9.49 2.74 -36.02
C VAL A 502 10.23 4.04 -36.27
N VAL A 503 11.25 4.31 -35.46
CA VAL A 503 12.22 5.39 -35.70
C VAL A 503 13.60 4.77 -35.60
N VAL A 504 14.38 4.76 -36.68
CA VAL A 504 15.75 4.21 -36.69
C VAL A 504 16.65 5.12 -37.51
N LEU A 505 17.82 5.47 -36.98
CA LEU A 505 18.90 6.06 -37.74
C LEU A 505 19.84 4.92 -38.23
N PHE A 506 20.05 4.85 -39.53
CA PHE A 506 20.92 3.87 -40.17
C PHE A 506 22.17 4.54 -40.68
N GLU A 507 23.34 3.97 -40.37
CA GLU A 507 24.61 4.37 -40.97
C GLU A 507 24.52 4.31 -42.51
N LYS A 508 23.94 3.24 -43.06
CA LYS A 508 23.67 3.09 -44.49
C LYS A 508 22.32 2.42 -44.74
N LEU A 509 21.55 2.97 -45.68
CA LEU A 509 20.23 2.44 -46.05
C LEU A 509 20.06 2.37 -47.57
N ASP A 510 19.87 1.17 -48.10
CA ASP A 510 19.59 0.97 -49.53
C ASP A 510 18.09 1.08 -49.88
N ALA A 511 17.78 1.32 -51.16
CA ALA A 511 16.41 1.47 -51.66
C ALA A 511 15.51 0.23 -51.41
N GLU A 512 16.10 -0.97 -51.48
CA GLU A 512 15.39 -2.23 -51.23
C GLU A 512 14.85 -2.33 -49.80
N HIS A 513 15.60 -1.82 -48.82
CA HIS A 513 15.18 -1.78 -47.41
C HIS A 513 13.94 -0.91 -47.22
N ILE A 514 13.95 0.29 -47.81
CA ILE A 514 12.81 1.22 -47.76
C ILE A 514 11.59 0.58 -48.42
N TRP A 515 11.76 -0.04 -49.59
CA TRP A 515 10.68 -0.69 -50.30
C TRP A 515 10.07 -1.84 -49.49
N LYS A 516 10.90 -2.68 -48.87
CA LYS A 516 10.46 -3.79 -48.02
C LYS A 516 9.60 -3.30 -46.84
N MET A 517 9.99 -2.18 -46.22
CA MET A 517 9.21 -1.57 -45.13
C MET A 517 7.86 -1.02 -45.63
N ILE A 518 7.84 -0.34 -46.78
CA ILE A 518 6.60 0.14 -47.41
C ILE A 518 5.65 -1.03 -47.69
N GLN A 519 6.16 -2.11 -48.29
CA GLN A 519 5.36 -3.30 -48.59
C GLN A 519 4.77 -3.92 -47.33
N SER A 520 5.57 -4.03 -46.26
CA SER A 520 5.07 -4.51 -44.97
C SER A 520 3.92 -3.63 -44.45
N PHE A 521 4.06 -2.31 -44.47
CA PHE A 521 3.02 -1.39 -43.98
C PHE A 521 1.72 -1.47 -44.79
N ILE A 522 1.82 -1.60 -46.12
CA ILE A 522 0.63 -1.73 -46.99
C ILE A 522 -0.05 -3.10 -46.81
N SER A 523 0.73 -4.15 -46.55
CA SER A 523 0.21 -5.52 -46.46
C SER A 523 -0.52 -5.84 -45.16
N ARG A 524 -0.41 -4.98 -44.14
CA ARG A 524 -0.93 -5.20 -42.79
C ARG A 524 -2.09 -4.24 -42.50
N ASP A 525 -3.07 -4.72 -41.73
CA ASP A 525 -4.14 -3.88 -41.20
C ASP A 525 -3.62 -3.15 -39.95
N LEU A 526 -3.07 -1.94 -40.16
CA LEU A 526 -2.40 -1.16 -39.11
C LEU A 526 -3.33 -0.07 -38.54
N PRO A 527 -3.22 0.23 -37.23
CA PRO A 527 -3.96 1.33 -36.62
C PRO A 527 -3.67 2.68 -37.29
N ILE A 528 -4.68 3.56 -37.28
CA ILE A 528 -4.49 4.97 -37.68
C ILE A 528 -3.41 5.60 -36.79
N GLY A 529 -2.38 6.18 -37.43
CA GLY A 529 -1.22 6.77 -36.76
C GLY A 529 0.05 5.92 -36.81
N SER A 530 0.00 4.69 -37.31
CA SER A 530 1.20 3.89 -37.59
C SER A 530 2.13 4.56 -38.59
N SER A 531 3.41 4.57 -38.29
CA SER A 531 4.42 5.30 -39.06
C SER A 531 5.80 4.65 -38.99
N PHE A 532 6.65 4.92 -39.99
CA PHE A 532 8.07 4.63 -39.88
C PHE A 532 8.90 5.81 -40.36
N TYR A 533 9.98 6.09 -39.65
CA TYR A 533 10.90 7.19 -39.91
C TYR A 533 12.31 6.63 -39.91
N PHE A 534 12.92 6.56 -41.09
CA PHE A 534 14.31 6.15 -41.24
C PHE A 534 15.18 7.37 -41.54
N HIS A 535 16.20 7.58 -40.72
CA HIS A 535 17.24 8.58 -40.97
C HIS A 535 18.49 7.88 -41.50
N SER A 536 19.22 8.51 -42.41
CA SER A 536 20.55 8.07 -42.85
C SER A 536 21.28 9.29 -43.40
N GLU A 537 22.62 9.33 -43.36
CA GLU A 537 23.39 10.47 -43.86
C GLU A 537 23.12 10.73 -45.36
N HIS A 538 22.90 9.66 -46.13
CA HIS A 538 22.68 9.71 -47.58
C HIS A 538 21.49 8.83 -47.99
N PRO A 539 20.25 9.21 -47.66
CA PRO A 539 19.09 8.36 -47.89
C PRO A 539 18.74 8.31 -49.39
N PRO A 540 18.34 7.14 -49.92
CA PRO A 540 17.79 7.03 -51.26
C PRO A 540 16.59 7.97 -51.42
N LYS A 541 16.50 8.67 -52.56
CA LYS A 541 15.29 9.47 -52.84
C LYS A 541 14.11 8.52 -53.03
N LEU A 542 12.98 8.83 -52.40
CA LEU A 542 11.75 8.02 -52.49
C LEU A 542 11.29 7.80 -53.96
N VAL A 543 11.53 8.80 -54.82
CA VAL A 543 11.28 8.71 -56.27
C VAL A 543 12.10 7.60 -56.93
N ASP A 544 13.35 7.41 -56.51
CA ASP A 544 14.24 6.41 -57.08
C ASP A 544 13.86 5.01 -56.57
N VAL A 545 13.39 4.90 -55.32
CA VAL A 545 12.78 3.67 -54.78
C VAL A 545 11.55 3.26 -55.60
N PHE A 546 10.62 4.18 -55.86
CA PHE A 546 9.42 3.89 -56.66
C PHE A 546 9.75 3.51 -58.11
N LYS A 547 10.73 4.19 -58.73
CA LYS A 547 11.20 3.84 -60.08
C LYS A 547 11.80 2.44 -60.13
N MET A 548 12.63 2.07 -59.15
CA MET A 548 13.26 0.75 -59.06
C MET A 548 12.22 -0.39 -59.06
N HIS A 549 11.03 -0.14 -58.50
CA HIS A 549 9.95 -1.12 -58.41
C HIS A 549 8.77 -0.84 -59.37
N ASN A 550 8.96 -0.01 -60.41
CA ASN A 550 7.95 0.33 -61.41
C ASN A 550 6.62 0.89 -60.85
N VAL A 551 6.66 1.57 -59.70
CA VAL A 551 5.50 2.20 -59.08
C VAL A 551 5.41 3.66 -59.49
N ARG A 552 4.23 4.09 -59.96
CA ARG A 552 3.95 5.50 -60.24
C ARG A 552 3.28 6.14 -59.02
N PRO A 553 3.90 7.12 -58.35
CA PRO A 553 3.25 7.82 -57.24
C PRO A 553 2.01 8.55 -57.75
N ASN A 554 0.86 8.31 -57.12
CA ASN A 554 -0.34 9.09 -57.35
C ASN A 554 -0.14 10.47 -56.69
N ASN A 555 0.13 11.51 -57.48
CA ASN A 555 0.29 12.90 -57.01
C ASN A 555 -1.06 13.50 -56.55
N GLN A 556 -1.77 12.83 -55.64
CA GLN A 556 -2.96 13.39 -55.01
C GLN A 556 -2.52 14.23 -53.80
N PRO A 557 -2.97 15.48 -53.65
CA PRO A 557 -2.69 16.26 -52.45
C PRO A 557 -3.29 15.55 -51.24
N ILE A 558 -2.50 15.39 -50.18
CA ILE A 558 -2.98 14.93 -48.88
C ILE A 558 -3.83 16.06 -48.31
N ILE A 559 -5.16 15.93 -48.41
CA ILE A 559 -6.10 16.86 -47.76
C ILE A 559 -6.37 16.27 -46.38
N PRO A 560 -5.93 16.91 -45.28
CA PRO A 560 -6.32 16.49 -43.95
C PRO A 560 -7.81 16.81 -43.77
N GLU A 561 -8.62 15.80 -43.45
CA GLU A 561 -10.00 15.98 -42.96
C GLU A 561 -10.01 16.57 -41.55
#